data_AF-A0A7K2LWC9-F1
#
_entry.id   AF-A0A7K2LWC9-F1
#
_cell.length_a   1.000
_cell.length_b   1.000
_cell.length_c   1.000
_cell.angle_alpha   90.00
_cell.angle_beta   90.00
_cell.angle_gamma   90.00
#
_symmetry.space_group_name_H-M   'P 1'
#
loop_
_entity.id
_entity.type
_entity.pdbx_description
1 polymer ?
#
loop_
_entity_poly.entity_id
_entity_poly.type
_entity_poly.pdbx_seq_one_letter_code
_entity_poly.pdbx_strand_id
1 'polypeptide(L)'
;FALSGADADVHGWIDTDRALAQKQDDRETVLYLAQITTPDVADAATRALESDDPDAGTSFLATGVVEAAATDNRVAVSRVLAAGPGSAVTKAANDALNAGTAEALHEFLSVTYEAAQREDDAVATSALIDKGGPYTKAHAQAAMEGPTWMRRNFIASVQYKTAQLDYDSAAHIAAVQGAIAAAAKIANKAQEDAARAQEAAAKARNAATEALQWADKAKKAADQAAASAQQADANADAAEQSAKDAQASADRAKAAAATARTAARSANYSANRAVDAAQRAVA
;
A
#
# COMPACT_ATOMS: atom_id res chain seq x y z
N PHE A 1 8.88 39.75 -41.41
CA PHE A 1 9.41 38.41 -41.79
C PHE A 1 10.84 38.30 -41.27
N ALA A 2 11.03 38.01 -39.98
CA ALA A 2 12.37 37.98 -39.38
C ALA A 2 13.25 36.84 -39.95
N LEU A 3 12.65 35.70 -40.33
CA LEU A 3 13.38 34.54 -40.85
C LEU A 3 13.78 34.62 -42.33
N SER A 4 13.29 35.63 -43.06
CA SER A 4 13.59 35.84 -44.49
C SER A 4 13.85 37.31 -44.84
N GLY A 5 14.17 38.12 -43.83
CA GLY A 5 14.37 39.57 -43.91
C GLY A 5 15.83 39.98 -43.72
N ALA A 6 16.06 41.27 -43.50
CA ALA A 6 17.37 41.83 -43.16
C ALA A 6 17.66 41.69 -41.66
N ASP A 7 18.92 41.86 -41.24
CA ASP A 7 19.33 41.80 -39.83
C ASP A 7 18.49 42.72 -38.92
N ALA A 8 18.08 43.89 -39.44
CA ALA A 8 17.19 44.81 -38.72
C ALA A 8 15.81 44.21 -38.41
N ASP A 9 15.29 43.31 -39.24
CA ASP A 9 14.02 42.60 -39.01
C ASP A 9 14.14 41.56 -37.89
N VAL A 10 15.33 40.95 -37.74
CA VAL A 10 15.63 40.04 -36.62
C VAL A 10 15.71 40.82 -35.32
N HIS A 11 16.38 41.97 -35.31
CA HIS A 11 16.45 42.84 -34.13
C HIS A 11 15.07 43.36 -33.71
N GLY A 12 14.25 43.85 -34.65
CA GLY A 12 12.88 44.27 -34.35
C GLY A 12 12.01 43.15 -33.76
N TRP A 13 12.19 41.92 -34.25
CA TRP A 13 11.48 40.77 -33.71
C TRP A 13 11.93 40.42 -32.28
N ILE A 14 13.24 40.39 -32.00
CA ILE A 14 13.78 40.10 -30.67
C ILE A 14 13.32 41.16 -29.66
N ASP A 15 13.40 42.44 -30.05
CA ASP A 15 13.20 43.56 -29.13
C ASP A 15 11.71 43.84 -28.85
N THR A 16 10.80 43.54 -29.80
CA THR A 16 9.39 43.93 -29.70
C THR A 16 8.43 42.80 -30.05
N ASP A 17 8.47 42.25 -31.26
CA ASP A 17 7.41 41.35 -31.73
C ASP A 17 7.33 40.05 -30.91
N ARG A 18 8.48 39.51 -30.48
CA ARG A 18 8.52 38.31 -29.64
C ARG A 18 7.83 38.53 -28.30
N ALA A 19 8.06 39.66 -27.65
CA ALA A 19 7.46 39.97 -26.36
C ALA A 19 5.94 40.17 -26.51
N LEU A 20 5.49 40.81 -27.60
CA LEU A 20 4.07 40.97 -27.89
C LEU A 20 3.39 39.61 -28.16
N ALA A 21 4.01 38.76 -28.99
CA ALA A 21 3.50 37.42 -29.27
C ALA A 21 3.42 36.56 -28.01
N GLN A 22 4.45 36.57 -27.16
CA GLN A 22 4.44 35.84 -25.89
C GLN A 22 3.28 36.28 -24.99
N LYS A 23 3.00 37.59 -24.89
CA LYS A 23 1.87 38.09 -24.08
C LYS A 23 0.51 37.64 -24.64
N GLN A 24 0.38 37.54 -25.96
CA GLN A 24 -0.83 37.00 -26.59
C GLN A 24 -0.98 35.50 -26.28
N ASP A 25 0.08 34.72 -26.45
CA ASP A 25 0.10 33.30 -26.11
C ASP A 25 -0.20 33.04 -24.62
N ASP A 26 0.35 33.88 -23.74
CA ASP A 26 0.09 33.82 -22.30
C ASP A 26 -1.40 34.07 -22.01
N ARG A 27 -2.02 35.09 -22.64
CA ARG A 27 -3.46 35.37 -22.47
C ARG A 27 -4.34 34.24 -23.01
N GLU A 28 -4.00 33.63 -24.14
CA GLU A 28 -4.71 32.45 -24.64
C GLU A 28 -4.58 31.25 -23.66
N THR A 29 -3.39 31.07 -23.09
CA THR A 29 -3.16 30.05 -22.05
C THR A 29 -4.00 30.32 -20.79
N VAL A 30 -4.09 31.58 -20.35
CA VAL A 30 -4.92 31.98 -19.21
C VAL A 30 -6.41 31.72 -19.51
N LEU A 31 -6.88 32.07 -20.71
CA LEU A 31 -8.26 31.82 -21.15
C LEU A 31 -8.58 30.32 -21.15
N TYR A 32 -7.65 29.50 -21.63
CA TYR A 32 -7.79 28.06 -21.57
C TYR A 32 -7.89 27.55 -20.12
N LEU A 33 -6.99 28.00 -19.24
CA LEU A 33 -7.03 27.64 -17.82
C LEU A 33 -8.36 28.00 -17.17
N ALA A 34 -8.90 29.20 -17.46
CA ALA A 34 -10.19 29.65 -16.95
C ALA A 34 -11.37 28.71 -17.26
N GLN A 35 -11.27 27.90 -18.32
CA GLN A 35 -12.33 26.98 -18.75
C GLN A 35 -12.19 25.56 -18.19
N ILE A 36 -10.99 25.15 -17.77
CA ILE A 36 -10.68 23.74 -17.50
C ILE A 36 -10.22 23.45 -16.07
N THR A 37 -9.95 24.48 -15.28
CA THR A 37 -9.40 24.38 -13.92
C THR A 37 -10.47 24.46 -12.82
N THR A 38 -10.05 24.42 -11.56
CA THR A 38 -10.93 24.58 -10.40
C THR A 38 -11.49 26.01 -10.29
N PRO A 39 -12.65 26.21 -9.63
CA PRO A 39 -13.31 27.52 -9.58
C PRO A 39 -12.41 28.67 -9.12
N ASP A 40 -11.62 28.48 -8.07
CA ASP A 40 -10.75 29.54 -7.52
C ASP A 40 -9.67 29.98 -8.54
N VAL A 41 -9.07 29.03 -9.24
CA VAL A 41 -8.07 29.29 -10.30
C VAL A 41 -8.75 29.89 -11.53
N ALA A 42 -9.98 29.48 -11.87
CA ALA A 42 -10.74 30.04 -12.98
C ALA A 42 -11.12 31.52 -12.75
N ASP A 43 -11.59 31.85 -11.55
CA ASP A 43 -11.93 33.23 -11.17
C ASP A 43 -10.70 34.14 -11.14
N ALA A 44 -9.53 33.60 -10.73
CA ALA A 44 -8.27 34.32 -10.78
C ALA A 44 -7.78 34.54 -12.24
N ALA A 45 -7.93 33.51 -13.09
CA ALA A 45 -7.61 33.61 -14.52
C ALA A 45 -8.48 34.66 -15.23
N THR A 46 -9.80 34.66 -14.99
CA THR A 46 -10.71 35.68 -15.52
C THR A 46 -10.31 37.08 -15.09
N ARG A 47 -9.97 37.30 -13.82
CA ARG A 47 -9.49 38.60 -13.33
C ARG A 47 -8.19 39.03 -13.99
N ALA A 48 -7.27 38.11 -14.27
CA ALA A 48 -6.04 38.42 -15.00
C ALA A 48 -6.32 38.82 -16.46
N LEU A 49 -7.33 38.22 -17.11
CA LEU A 49 -7.76 38.59 -18.45
C LEU A 49 -8.51 39.93 -18.50
N GLU A 50 -9.28 40.26 -17.48
CA GLU A 50 -9.99 41.54 -17.39
C GLU A 50 -9.09 42.73 -17.06
N SER A 51 -7.85 42.49 -16.63
CA SER A 51 -6.89 43.54 -16.30
C SER A 51 -6.39 44.27 -17.55
N ASP A 52 -6.28 45.60 -17.44
CA ASP A 52 -5.67 46.48 -18.45
C ASP A 52 -4.13 46.39 -18.47
N ASP A 53 -3.53 45.74 -17.46
CA ASP A 53 -2.09 45.51 -17.41
C ASP A 53 -1.66 44.47 -18.47
N PRO A 54 -0.81 44.84 -19.45
CA PRO A 54 -0.36 43.92 -20.49
C PRO A 54 0.41 42.70 -19.95
N ASP A 55 0.94 42.75 -18.73
CA ASP A 55 1.71 41.67 -18.09
C ASP A 55 0.89 40.83 -17.10
N ALA A 56 -0.42 41.09 -16.95
CA ALA A 56 -1.29 40.38 -16.01
C ALA A 56 -1.39 38.88 -16.32
N GLY A 57 -1.49 38.50 -17.60
CA GLY A 57 -1.52 37.10 -18.04
C GLY A 57 -0.23 36.36 -17.70
N THR A 58 0.91 36.95 -18.05
CA THR A 58 2.24 36.41 -17.73
C THR A 58 2.44 36.26 -16.22
N SER A 59 2.08 37.27 -15.43
CA SER A 59 2.22 37.25 -13.97
C SER A 59 1.33 36.18 -13.32
N PHE A 60 0.10 36.01 -13.83
CA PHE A 60 -0.79 34.96 -13.39
C PHE A 60 -0.21 33.57 -13.66
N LEU A 61 0.29 33.31 -14.88
CA LEU A 61 0.91 32.02 -15.22
C LEU A 61 2.16 31.73 -14.40
N ALA A 62 2.94 32.78 -14.07
CA ALA A 62 4.18 32.62 -13.31
C ALA A 62 3.94 32.30 -11.83
N THR A 63 2.95 32.94 -11.19
CA THR A 63 2.73 32.84 -9.73
C THR A 63 1.26 32.75 -9.34
N GLY A 64 0.39 33.50 -10.02
CA GLY A 64 -1.04 33.59 -9.70
C GLY A 64 -1.81 32.26 -9.77
N VAL A 65 -1.40 31.32 -10.62
CA VAL A 65 -2.01 29.98 -10.69
C VAL A 65 -1.81 29.22 -9.37
N VAL A 66 -0.60 29.26 -8.81
CA VAL A 66 -0.26 28.58 -7.56
C VAL A 66 -1.01 29.21 -6.40
N GLU A 67 -1.01 30.53 -6.33
CA GLU A 67 -1.73 31.31 -5.30
C GLU A 67 -3.23 31.04 -5.33
N ALA A 68 -3.84 31.06 -6.50
CA ALA A 68 -5.27 30.77 -6.65
C ALA A 68 -5.62 29.32 -6.26
N ALA A 69 -4.70 28.37 -6.44
CA ALA A 69 -4.89 26.97 -6.07
C ALA A 69 -4.64 26.68 -4.57
N ALA A 70 -4.26 27.69 -3.75
CA ALA A 70 -3.84 27.48 -2.37
C ALA A 70 -4.90 26.75 -1.50
N THR A 71 -6.17 27.12 -1.65
CA THR A 71 -7.27 26.49 -0.88
C THR A 71 -7.47 25.03 -1.29
N ASP A 72 -7.51 24.76 -2.59
CA ASP A 72 -7.65 23.40 -3.12
C ASP A 72 -6.46 22.51 -2.72
N ASN A 73 -5.24 23.03 -2.83
CA ASN A 73 -4.02 22.32 -2.44
C ASN A 73 -4.02 22.02 -0.94
N ARG A 74 -4.41 22.97 -0.09
CA ARG A 74 -4.53 22.74 1.36
C ARG A 74 -5.52 21.62 1.68
N VAL A 75 -6.65 21.56 0.97
CA VAL A 75 -7.62 20.46 1.11
C VAL A 75 -7.01 19.14 0.63
N ALA A 76 -6.27 19.13 -0.48
CA ALA A 76 -5.59 17.95 -0.98
C ALA A 76 -4.55 17.41 0.01
N VAL A 77 -3.71 18.27 0.58
CA VAL A 77 -2.74 17.89 1.63
C VAL A 77 -3.47 17.34 2.87
N SER A 78 -4.57 17.97 3.27
CA SER A 78 -5.38 17.49 4.41
C SER A 78 -6.00 16.11 4.14
N ARG A 79 -6.40 15.82 2.90
CA ARG A 79 -6.87 14.47 2.49
C ARG A 79 -5.75 13.43 2.54
N VAL A 80 -4.53 13.80 2.17
CA VAL A 80 -3.36 12.92 2.32
C VAL A 80 -3.16 12.54 3.79
N LEU A 81 -3.22 13.50 4.71
CA LEU A 81 -3.14 13.24 6.15
C LEU A 81 -4.30 12.38 6.66
N ALA A 82 -5.53 12.64 6.20
CA ALA A 82 -6.71 11.88 6.59
C ALA A 82 -6.68 10.41 6.14
N ALA A 83 -5.89 10.08 5.11
CA ALA A 83 -5.67 8.71 4.64
C ALA A 83 -4.76 7.88 5.57
N GLY A 84 -4.19 8.49 6.62
CA GLY A 84 -3.28 7.83 7.56
C GLY A 84 -1.96 7.41 6.92
N PRO A 85 -1.20 8.34 6.33
CA PRO A 85 0.05 8.01 5.65
C PRO A 85 1.15 7.68 6.68
N GLY A 86 2.32 7.25 6.20
CA GLY A 86 3.46 6.98 7.06
C GLY A 86 4.06 8.26 7.68
N SER A 87 5.11 8.07 8.47
CA SER A 87 5.71 9.15 9.26
C SER A 87 6.36 10.22 8.38
N ALA A 88 7.03 9.83 7.30
CA ALA A 88 7.72 10.78 6.43
C ALA A 88 6.71 11.66 5.69
N VAL A 89 5.66 11.06 5.10
CA VAL A 89 4.59 11.83 4.43
C VAL A 89 3.82 12.69 5.43
N THR A 90 3.53 12.18 6.62
CA THR A 90 2.84 12.93 7.68
C THR A 90 3.64 14.17 8.08
N LYS A 91 4.96 14.02 8.26
CA LYS A 91 5.83 15.14 8.58
C LYS A 91 5.85 16.16 7.45
N ALA A 92 6.10 15.73 6.21
CA ALA A 92 6.19 16.61 5.05
C ALA A 92 4.87 17.36 4.79
N ALA A 93 3.72 16.70 4.95
CA ALA A 93 2.41 17.34 4.80
C ALA A 93 2.16 18.40 5.88
N ASN A 94 2.50 18.11 7.13
CA ASN A 94 2.38 19.08 8.22
C ASN A 94 3.33 20.26 8.04
N ASP A 95 4.57 20.03 7.61
CA ASP A 95 5.54 21.10 7.33
C ASP A 95 4.99 22.06 6.26
N ALA A 96 4.40 21.53 5.18
CA ALA A 96 3.75 22.33 4.14
C ALA A 96 2.54 23.13 4.65
N LEU A 97 1.68 22.51 5.48
CA LEU A 97 0.53 23.19 6.09
C LEU A 97 0.96 24.28 7.07
N ASN A 98 2.03 24.05 7.84
CA ASN A 98 2.56 24.99 8.82
C ASN A 98 3.25 26.19 8.16
N ALA A 99 3.91 25.98 7.02
CA ALA A 99 4.47 27.07 6.22
C ALA A 99 3.38 28.04 5.75
N GLY A 100 2.17 27.53 5.47
CA GLY A 100 0.98 28.34 5.23
C GLY A 100 0.97 29.11 3.90
N THR A 101 1.93 28.85 3.01
CA THR A 101 2.03 29.48 1.69
C THR A 101 1.52 28.57 0.57
N ALA A 102 1.08 29.17 -0.54
CA ALA A 102 0.60 28.43 -1.70
C ALA A 102 1.71 27.58 -2.34
N GLU A 103 2.93 28.10 -2.38
CA GLU A 103 4.12 27.45 -2.90
C GLU A 103 4.46 26.19 -2.09
N ALA A 104 4.42 26.26 -0.76
CA ALA A 104 4.75 25.11 0.10
C ALA A 104 3.76 23.96 -0.11
N LEU A 105 2.47 24.28 -0.26
CA LEU A 105 1.43 23.29 -0.54
C LEU A 105 1.60 22.67 -1.93
N HIS A 106 1.91 23.49 -2.94
CA HIS A 106 2.16 23.02 -4.29
C HIS A 106 3.41 22.15 -4.37
N GLU A 107 4.52 22.59 -3.76
CA GLU A 107 5.79 21.85 -3.74
C GLU A 107 5.62 20.48 -3.06
N PHE A 108 4.86 20.42 -1.97
CA PHE A 108 4.53 19.16 -1.35
C PHE A 108 3.82 18.20 -2.31
N LEU A 109 2.76 18.65 -2.98
CA LEU A 109 1.97 17.81 -3.88
C LEU A 109 2.74 17.40 -5.14
N SER A 110 3.61 18.27 -5.65
CA SER A 110 4.33 18.09 -6.90
C SER A 110 5.64 17.31 -6.75
N VAL A 111 6.34 17.44 -5.61
CA VAL A 111 7.69 16.92 -5.43
C VAL A 111 7.87 16.18 -4.10
N THR A 112 7.58 16.85 -2.97
CA THR A 112 7.95 16.32 -1.65
C THR A 112 7.19 15.05 -1.28
N TYR A 113 5.91 14.96 -1.67
CA TYR A 113 5.06 13.82 -1.38
C TYR A 113 5.65 12.52 -1.91
N GLU A 114 6.11 12.51 -3.16
CA GLU A 114 6.67 11.29 -3.76
C GLU A 114 7.92 10.84 -2.99
N ALA A 115 8.86 11.75 -2.71
CA ALA A 115 10.08 11.44 -1.98
C ALA A 115 9.81 10.88 -0.58
N ALA A 116 8.94 11.55 0.18
CA ALA A 116 8.53 11.12 1.52
C ALA A 116 7.83 9.74 1.47
N GLN A 117 7.03 9.50 0.44
CA GLN A 117 6.36 8.22 0.26
C GLN A 117 7.33 7.07 0.00
N ARG A 118 8.43 7.29 -0.72
CA ARG A 118 9.46 6.25 -0.94
C ARG A 118 10.13 5.85 0.37
N GLU A 119 10.34 6.81 1.27
CA GLU A 119 10.89 6.55 2.60
C GLU A 119 9.93 5.71 3.43
N ASP A 120 8.65 6.09 3.48
CA ASP A 120 7.62 5.33 4.18
C ASP A 120 7.49 3.89 3.62
N ASP A 121 7.50 3.74 2.29
CA ASP A 121 7.45 2.42 1.65
C ASP A 121 8.69 1.57 1.99
N ALA A 122 9.88 2.18 2.08
CA ALA A 122 11.10 1.48 2.46
C ALA A 122 11.05 1.02 3.93
N VAL A 123 10.63 1.88 4.84
CA VAL A 123 10.46 1.53 6.26
C VAL A 123 9.44 0.42 6.44
N ALA A 124 8.27 0.53 5.79
CA ALA A 124 7.24 -0.50 5.84
C ALA A 124 7.71 -1.84 5.25
N THR A 125 8.46 -1.80 4.15
CA THR A 125 9.01 -3.01 3.52
C THR A 125 10.04 -3.66 4.44
N SER A 126 10.93 -2.89 5.06
CA SER A 126 11.91 -3.40 6.02
C SER A 126 11.25 -4.06 7.22
N ALA A 127 10.19 -3.45 7.76
CA ALA A 127 9.43 -4.03 8.88
C ALA A 127 8.83 -5.41 8.52
N LEU A 128 8.42 -5.61 7.26
CA LEU A 128 7.91 -6.89 6.76
C LEU A 128 9.01 -7.92 6.49
N ILE A 129 10.24 -7.50 6.16
CA ILE A 129 11.41 -8.39 6.13
C ILE A 129 11.69 -8.96 7.54
N ASP A 130 11.55 -8.13 8.57
CA ASP A 130 11.82 -8.56 9.94
C ASP A 130 10.70 -9.44 10.50
N LYS A 131 9.43 -9.06 10.28
CA LYS A 131 8.28 -9.64 10.98
C LYS A 131 7.38 -10.55 10.12
N GLY A 132 7.46 -10.48 8.80
CA GLY A 132 6.60 -11.25 7.90
C GLY A 132 6.83 -12.75 7.97
N GLY A 133 5.91 -13.55 7.44
CA GLY A 133 6.16 -14.97 7.22
C GLY A 133 7.13 -15.21 6.05
N PRO A 134 7.59 -16.46 5.84
CA PRO A 134 8.62 -16.77 4.84
C PRO A 134 8.35 -16.22 3.43
N TYR A 135 7.11 -16.31 2.95
CA TYR A 135 6.73 -15.79 1.63
C TYR A 135 6.73 -14.27 1.60
N THR A 136 6.19 -13.63 2.64
CA THR A 136 6.18 -12.17 2.76
C THR A 136 7.60 -11.60 2.86
N LYS A 137 8.49 -12.23 3.64
CA LYS A 137 9.89 -11.83 3.75
C LYS A 137 10.62 -11.89 2.42
N ALA A 138 10.49 -13.01 1.69
CA ALA A 138 11.14 -13.18 0.40
C ALA A 138 10.69 -12.12 -0.62
N HIS A 139 9.39 -11.82 -0.68
CA HIS A 139 8.87 -10.78 -1.58
C HIS A 139 9.26 -9.37 -1.13
N ALA A 140 9.30 -9.11 0.18
CA ALA A 140 9.76 -7.83 0.71
C ALA A 140 11.24 -7.58 0.38
N GLN A 141 12.09 -8.61 0.48
CA GLN A 141 13.50 -8.54 0.06
C GLN A 141 13.63 -8.23 -1.44
N ALA A 142 12.90 -8.96 -2.29
CA ALA A 142 12.89 -8.71 -3.73
C ALA A 142 12.40 -7.28 -4.06
N ALA A 143 11.40 -6.79 -3.34
CA ALA A 143 10.92 -5.42 -3.51
C ALA A 143 11.96 -4.38 -3.06
N MET A 144 12.72 -4.65 -1.99
CA MET A 144 13.77 -3.77 -1.48
C MET A 144 14.97 -3.68 -2.42
N GLU A 145 15.36 -4.79 -3.03
CA GLU A 145 16.45 -4.87 -4.02
C GLU A 145 16.05 -4.32 -5.40
N GLY A 146 14.75 -4.24 -5.65
CA GLY A 146 14.18 -3.72 -6.89
C GLY A 146 14.08 -2.19 -6.95
N PRO A 147 13.62 -1.66 -8.09
CA PRO A 147 13.29 -0.24 -8.23
C PRO A 147 12.15 0.18 -7.29
N THR A 148 12.11 1.47 -6.93
CA THR A 148 11.13 2.03 -5.96
C THR A 148 9.67 1.64 -6.23
N TRP A 149 9.26 1.57 -7.50
CA TRP A 149 7.88 1.20 -7.84
C TRP A 149 7.52 -0.22 -7.39
N MET A 150 8.49 -1.13 -7.27
CA MET A 150 8.28 -2.47 -6.71
C MET A 150 7.96 -2.41 -5.22
N ARG A 151 8.66 -1.58 -4.43
CA ARG A 151 8.32 -1.34 -3.01
C ARG A 151 6.91 -0.81 -2.86
N ARG A 152 6.55 0.18 -3.70
CA ARG A 152 5.21 0.75 -3.68
C ARG A 152 4.14 -0.27 -4.02
N ASN A 153 4.35 -1.08 -5.06
CA ASN A 153 3.44 -2.16 -5.44
C ASN A 153 3.34 -3.22 -4.33
N PHE A 154 4.46 -3.52 -3.68
CA PHE A 154 4.52 -4.50 -2.61
C PHE A 154 3.65 -4.08 -1.42
N ILE A 155 3.89 -2.87 -0.89
CA ILE A 155 3.12 -2.31 0.23
C ILE A 155 1.66 -2.08 -0.16
N ALA A 156 1.40 -1.58 -1.36
CA ALA A 156 0.02 -1.30 -1.76
C ALA A 156 -0.81 -2.56 -2.01
N SER A 157 -0.21 -3.72 -2.34
CA SER A 157 -0.98 -4.87 -2.83
C SER A 157 -0.36 -6.24 -2.56
N VAL A 158 0.92 -6.46 -2.89
CA VAL A 158 1.51 -7.82 -2.86
C VAL A 158 1.61 -8.37 -1.45
N GLN A 159 1.90 -7.53 -0.45
CA GLN A 159 2.06 -7.96 0.95
C GLN A 159 0.87 -8.76 1.49
N TYR A 160 -0.36 -8.42 1.07
CA TYR A 160 -1.57 -9.10 1.55
C TYR A 160 -1.71 -10.50 0.95
N LYS A 161 -1.29 -10.68 -0.30
CA LYS A 161 -1.29 -11.99 -0.95
C LYS A 161 -0.20 -12.90 -0.39
N THR A 162 0.98 -12.35 -0.11
CA THR A 162 2.07 -13.13 0.47
C THR A 162 1.78 -13.49 1.93
N ALA A 163 1.15 -12.59 2.68
CA ALA A 163 0.67 -12.89 4.02
C ALA A 163 -0.39 -13.99 4.00
N GLN A 164 -1.32 -13.97 3.04
CA GLN A 164 -2.27 -15.06 2.84
C GLN A 164 -1.55 -16.41 2.64
N LEU A 165 -0.51 -16.47 1.79
CA LEU A 165 0.27 -17.69 1.60
C LEU A 165 0.97 -18.16 2.87
N ASP A 166 1.48 -17.23 3.68
CA ASP A 166 2.09 -17.54 4.97
C ASP A 166 1.06 -18.19 5.93
N TYR A 167 -0.15 -17.63 6.01
CA TYR A 167 -1.23 -18.16 6.84
C TYR A 167 -1.78 -19.48 6.33
N ASP A 168 -1.94 -19.65 5.01
CA ASP A 168 -2.34 -20.92 4.39
C ASP A 168 -1.33 -22.03 4.70
N SER A 169 -0.03 -21.71 4.65
CA SER A 169 1.05 -22.63 5.01
C SER A 169 0.99 -23.01 6.50
N ALA A 170 0.80 -22.02 7.39
CA ALA A 170 0.67 -22.25 8.82
C ALA A 170 -0.55 -23.13 9.15
N ALA A 171 -1.70 -22.88 8.50
CA ALA A 171 -2.91 -23.66 8.66
C ALA A 171 -2.69 -25.13 8.26
N HIS A 172 -2.03 -25.36 7.12
CA HIS A 172 -1.70 -26.71 6.67
C HIS A 172 -0.75 -27.43 7.64
N ILE A 173 0.31 -26.76 8.10
CA ILE A 173 1.26 -27.34 9.06
C ILE A 173 0.55 -27.74 10.35
N ALA A 174 -0.26 -26.85 10.91
CA ALA A 174 -1.02 -27.11 12.13
C ALA A 174 -2.01 -28.28 11.94
N ALA A 175 -2.73 -28.33 10.81
CA ALA A 175 -3.62 -29.45 10.50
C ALA A 175 -2.90 -30.80 10.44
N VAL A 176 -1.71 -30.85 9.80
CA VAL A 176 -0.89 -32.07 9.74
C VAL A 176 -0.39 -32.47 11.13
N GLN A 177 0.07 -31.51 11.93
CA GLN A 177 0.49 -31.77 13.32
C GLN A 177 -0.67 -32.27 14.19
N GLY A 178 -1.87 -31.72 14.01
CA GLY A 178 -3.10 -32.19 14.66
C GLY A 178 -3.43 -33.63 14.29
N ALA A 179 -3.33 -33.99 13.00
CA ALA A 179 -3.53 -35.36 12.54
C ALA A 179 -2.50 -36.34 13.13
N ILE A 180 -1.23 -35.93 13.22
CA ILE A 180 -0.17 -36.73 13.87
C ILE A 180 -0.47 -36.92 15.36
N ALA A 181 -0.87 -35.87 16.07
CA ALA A 181 -1.22 -35.95 17.49
C ALA A 181 -2.46 -36.83 17.72
N ALA A 182 -3.47 -36.75 16.84
CA ALA A 182 -4.62 -37.63 16.89
C ALA A 182 -4.23 -39.11 16.67
N ALA A 183 -3.33 -39.39 15.73
CA ALA A 183 -2.79 -40.74 15.54
C ALA A 183 -2.00 -41.23 16.77
N ALA A 184 -1.19 -40.36 17.38
CA ALA A 184 -0.45 -40.68 18.61
C ALA A 184 -1.39 -41.00 19.77
N LYS A 185 -2.50 -40.25 19.93
CA LYS A 185 -3.55 -40.55 20.90
C LYS A 185 -4.10 -41.97 20.71
N ILE A 186 -4.41 -42.36 19.47
CA ILE A 186 -4.93 -43.69 19.15
C ILE A 186 -3.89 -44.77 19.49
N ALA A 187 -2.63 -44.56 19.12
CA ALA A 187 -1.55 -45.51 19.43
C ALA A 187 -1.34 -45.68 20.95
N ASN A 188 -1.36 -44.58 21.71
CA ASN A 188 -1.25 -44.61 23.16
C ASN A 188 -2.45 -45.31 23.82
N LYS A 189 -3.66 -45.12 23.30
CA LYS A 189 -4.84 -45.88 23.75
C LYS A 189 -4.70 -47.38 23.49
N ALA A 190 -4.19 -47.77 22.33
CA ALA A 190 -3.91 -49.18 22.05
C ALA A 190 -2.85 -49.76 23.00
N GLN A 191 -1.82 -49.00 23.37
CA GLN A 191 -0.84 -49.42 24.38
C GLN A 191 -1.44 -49.54 25.79
N GLU A 192 -2.31 -48.61 26.18
CA GLU A 192 -3.06 -48.64 27.43
C GLU A 192 -3.90 -49.93 27.52
N ASP A 193 -4.66 -50.25 26.46
CA ASP A 193 -5.49 -51.44 26.41
C ASP A 193 -4.64 -52.73 26.42
N ALA A 194 -3.52 -52.76 25.70
CA ALA A 194 -2.58 -53.87 25.72
C ALA A 194 -1.96 -54.08 27.13
N ALA A 195 -1.57 -53.01 27.81
CA ALA A 195 -1.02 -53.08 29.15
C ALA A 195 -2.07 -53.54 30.17
N ARG A 196 -3.33 -53.10 30.05
CA ARG A 196 -4.44 -53.61 30.88
C ARG A 196 -4.71 -55.09 30.65
N ALA A 197 -4.63 -55.55 29.40
CA ALA A 197 -4.76 -56.98 29.10
C ALA A 197 -3.65 -57.81 29.76
N GLN A 198 -2.41 -57.32 29.75
CA GLN A 198 -1.28 -57.97 30.43
C GLN A 198 -1.41 -57.93 31.97
N GLU A 199 -1.90 -56.82 32.52
CA GLU A 199 -2.25 -56.73 33.94
C GLU A 199 -3.27 -57.80 34.33
N ALA A 200 -4.36 -57.95 33.56
CA ALA A 200 -5.38 -58.95 33.80
C ALA A 200 -4.81 -60.38 33.71
N ALA A 201 -3.94 -60.65 32.73
CA ALA A 201 -3.27 -61.93 32.59
C ALA A 201 -2.34 -62.24 33.78
N ALA A 202 -1.57 -61.26 34.25
CA ALA A 202 -0.71 -61.40 35.43
C ALA A 202 -1.52 -61.66 36.70
N LYS A 203 -2.65 -60.97 36.88
CA LYS A 203 -3.60 -61.23 37.98
C LYS A 203 -4.14 -62.66 37.94
N ALA A 204 -4.55 -63.15 36.76
CA ALA A 204 -5.03 -64.53 36.60
C ALA A 204 -3.97 -65.58 36.94
N ARG A 205 -2.67 -65.26 36.76
CA ARG A 205 -1.54 -66.12 37.15
C ARG A 205 -1.07 -65.92 38.62
N ASN A 206 -1.75 -65.09 39.40
CA ASN A 206 -1.35 -64.68 40.76
C ASN A 206 0.03 -64.00 40.84
N ALA A 207 0.47 -63.35 39.76
CA ALA A 207 1.75 -62.62 39.69
C ALA A 207 1.55 -61.14 40.07
N ALA A 208 1.35 -60.85 41.37
CA ALA A 208 0.96 -59.53 41.84
C ALA A 208 1.93 -58.39 41.46
N THR A 209 3.23 -58.60 41.59
CA THR A 209 4.25 -57.58 41.23
C THR A 209 4.23 -57.28 39.73
N GLU A 210 4.05 -58.29 38.88
CA GLU A 210 3.96 -58.12 37.43
C GLU A 210 2.68 -57.35 37.06
N ALA A 211 1.56 -57.66 37.71
CA ALA A 211 0.31 -56.93 37.52
C ALA A 211 0.44 -55.43 37.84
N LEU A 212 1.11 -55.08 38.95
CA LEU A 212 1.38 -53.67 39.29
C LEU A 212 2.23 -52.96 38.22
N GLN A 213 3.27 -53.62 37.70
CA GLN A 213 4.10 -53.04 36.64
C GLN A 213 3.30 -52.80 35.35
N TRP A 214 2.40 -53.70 34.98
CA TRP A 214 1.51 -53.52 33.82
C TRP A 214 0.46 -52.43 34.07
N ALA A 215 -0.08 -52.32 35.28
CA ALA A 215 -0.99 -51.24 35.67
C ALA A 215 -0.30 -49.87 35.54
N ASP A 216 0.95 -49.74 35.99
CA ASP A 216 1.74 -48.51 35.85
C ASP A 216 2.01 -48.15 34.38
N LYS A 217 2.29 -49.15 33.53
CA LYS A 217 2.45 -48.94 32.08
C LYS A 217 1.13 -48.48 31.44
N ALA A 218 0.00 -49.09 31.82
CA ALA A 218 -1.31 -48.68 31.33
C ALA A 218 -1.63 -47.24 31.71
N LYS A 219 -1.34 -46.84 32.95
CA LYS A 219 -1.51 -45.45 33.40
C LYS A 219 -0.65 -44.48 32.60
N LYS A 220 0.65 -44.78 32.40
CA LYS A 220 1.54 -43.94 31.59
C LYS A 220 1.04 -43.77 30.15
N ALA A 221 0.59 -44.86 29.52
CA ALA A 221 0.02 -44.81 28.18
C ALA A 221 -1.28 -43.97 28.14
N ALA A 222 -2.13 -44.07 29.16
CA ALA A 222 -3.32 -43.24 29.30
C ALA A 222 -2.98 -41.75 29.41
N ASP A 223 -1.98 -41.40 30.22
CA ASP A 223 -1.50 -40.02 30.39
C ASP A 223 -0.94 -39.47 29.07
N GLN A 224 -0.17 -40.27 28.34
CA GLN A 224 0.34 -39.92 27.00
C GLN A 224 -0.80 -39.74 25.98
N ALA A 225 -1.83 -40.59 26.02
CA ALA A 225 -3.01 -40.44 25.16
C ALA A 225 -3.75 -39.13 25.44
N ALA A 226 -3.88 -38.75 26.72
CA ALA A 226 -4.50 -37.48 27.12
C ALA A 226 -3.67 -36.27 26.65
N ALA A 227 -2.35 -36.31 26.79
CA ALA A 227 -1.47 -35.26 26.29
C ALA A 227 -1.55 -35.12 24.76
N SER A 228 -1.54 -36.24 24.03
CA SER A 228 -1.71 -36.23 22.57
C SER A 228 -3.08 -35.73 22.14
N ALA A 229 -4.14 -35.98 22.92
CA ALA A 229 -5.46 -35.39 22.66
C ALA A 229 -5.42 -33.86 22.79
N GLN A 230 -4.84 -33.33 23.87
CA GLN A 230 -4.69 -31.88 24.07
C GLN A 230 -3.86 -31.22 22.95
N GLN A 231 -2.79 -31.89 22.50
CA GLN A 231 -1.99 -31.42 21.37
C GLN A 231 -2.79 -31.41 20.06
N ALA A 232 -3.64 -32.42 19.82
CA ALA A 232 -4.49 -32.46 18.64
C ALA A 232 -5.48 -31.29 18.63
N ASP A 233 -6.12 -31.02 19.77
CA ASP A 233 -7.07 -29.91 19.92
C ASP A 233 -6.38 -28.56 19.73
N ALA A 234 -5.23 -28.34 20.37
CA ALA A 234 -4.47 -27.10 20.22
C ALA A 234 -4.01 -26.83 18.77
N ASN A 235 -3.62 -27.89 18.05
CA ASN A 235 -3.24 -27.78 16.64
C ASN A 235 -4.46 -27.50 15.74
N ALA A 236 -5.63 -28.06 16.07
CA ALA A 236 -6.87 -27.75 15.36
C ALA A 236 -7.27 -26.28 15.54
N ASP A 237 -7.19 -25.75 16.77
CA ASP A 237 -7.43 -24.33 17.07
C ASP A 237 -6.45 -23.42 16.31
N ALA A 238 -5.16 -23.78 16.28
CA ALA A 238 -4.14 -23.04 15.55
C ALA A 238 -4.39 -23.05 14.02
N ALA A 239 -4.85 -24.18 13.47
CA ALA A 239 -5.21 -24.29 12.06
C ALA A 239 -6.42 -23.42 11.72
N GLU A 240 -7.45 -23.41 12.57
CA GLU A 240 -8.64 -22.57 12.38
C GLU A 240 -8.28 -21.08 12.46
N GLN A 241 -7.46 -20.67 13.44
CA GLN A 241 -7.01 -19.29 13.56
C GLN A 241 -6.21 -18.85 12.32
N SER A 242 -5.28 -19.70 11.86
CA SER A 242 -4.49 -19.41 10.65
C SER A 242 -5.38 -19.27 9.42
N ALA A 243 -6.41 -20.12 9.28
CA ALA A 243 -7.38 -20.01 8.18
C ALA A 243 -8.19 -18.69 8.23
N LYS A 244 -8.56 -18.21 9.43
CA LYS A 244 -9.22 -16.90 9.61
C LYS A 244 -8.30 -15.75 9.20
N ASP A 245 -7.03 -15.83 9.57
CA ASP A 245 -6.03 -14.81 9.22
C ASP A 245 -5.71 -14.80 7.71
N ALA A 246 -5.70 -15.96 7.07
CA ALA A 246 -5.61 -16.10 5.62
C ALA A 246 -6.79 -15.42 4.91
N GLN A 247 -8.02 -15.67 5.37
CA GLN A 247 -9.23 -15.03 4.83
C GLN A 247 -9.19 -13.51 4.99
N ALA A 248 -8.81 -13.01 6.17
CA ALA A 248 -8.67 -11.57 6.41
C ALA A 248 -7.62 -10.94 5.48
N SER A 249 -6.52 -11.65 5.19
CA SER A 249 -5.50 -11.20 4.25
C SER A 249 -6.00 -11.20 2.81
N ALA A 250 -6.79 -12.20 2.41
CA ALA A 250 -7.45 -12.25 1.11
C ALA A 250 -8.42 -11.07 0.92
N ASP A 251 -9.20 -10.72 1.94
CA ASP A 251 -10.13 -9.58 1.89
C ASP A 251 -9.39 -8.24 1.75
N ARG A 252 -8.27 -8.06 2.47
CA ARG A 252 -7.39 -6.89 2.29
C ARG A 252 -6.79 -6.84 0.89
N ALA A 253 -6.34 -7.98 0.35
CA ALA A 253 -5.82 -8.05 -1.02
C ALA A 253 -6.88 -7.66 -2.07
N LYS A 254 -8.14 -8.07 -1.85
CA LYS A 254 -9.27 -7.71 -2.71
C LYS A 254 -9.59 -6.21 -2.63
N ALA A 255 -9.61 -5.64 -1.42
CA ALA A 255 -9.81 -4.21 -1.22
C ALA A 255 -8.70 -3.38 -1.89
N ALA A 256 -7.44 -3.77 -1.68
CA ALA A 256 -6.27 -3.16 -2.33
C ALA A 256 -6.39 -3.20 -3.87
N ALA A 257 -6.78 -4.34 -4.44
CA ALA A 257 -6.99 -4.46 -5.88
C ALA A 257 -8.12 -3.57 -6.40
N ALA A 258 -9.21 -3.40 -5.63
CA ALA A 258 -10.30 -2.49 -5.98
C ALA A 258 -9.83 -1.03 -5.99
N THR A 259 -9.10 -0.60 -4.95
CA THR A 259 -8.50 0.73 -4.88
C THR A 259 -7.57 1.01 -6.06
N ALA A 260 -6.68 0.06 -6.39
CA ALA A 260 -5.76 0.19 -7.51
C ALA A 260 -6.51 0.34 -8.85
N ARG A 261 -7.61 -0.40 -9.06
CA ARG A 261 -8.44 -0.30 -10.27
C ARG A 261 -9.12 1.07 -10.37
N THR A 262 -9.64 1.59 -9.27
CA THR A 262 -10.27 2.92 -9.24
C THR A 262 -9.24 4.01 -9.55
N ALA A 263 -8.06 3.93 -8.93
CA ALA A 263 -6.95 4.86 -9.20
C ALA A 263 -6.52 4.82 -10.67
N ALA A 264 -6.35 3.63 -11.25
CA ALA A 264 -6.01 3.47 -12.66
C ALA A 264 -7.06 4.05 -13.61
N ARG A 265 -8.36 3.90 -13.30
CA ARG A 265 -9.45 4.51 -14.10
C ARG A 265 -9.42 6.03 -14.02
N SER A 266 -9.21 6.59 -12.83
CA SER A 266 -9.10 8.04 -12.63
C SER A 266 -7.87 8.63 -13.35
N ALA A 267 -6.73 7.93 -13.30
CA ALA A 267 -5.53 8.32 -14.03
C ALA A 267 -5.76 8.32 -15.55
N ASN A 268 -6.38 7.25 -16.10
CA ASN A 268 -6.72 7.19 -17.53
C ASN A 268 -7.70 8.27 -17.96
N TYR A 269 -8.71 8.55 -17.14
CA TYR A 269 -9.64 9.65 -17.41
C TYR A 269 -8.92 11.00 -17.48
N SER A 270 -8.03 11.26 -16.53
CA SER A 270 -7.24 12.49 -16.48
C SER A 270 -6.26 12.59 -17.65
N ALA A 271 -5.61 11.48 -18.03
CA ALA A 271 -4.72 11.42 -19.19
C ALA A 271 -5.47 11.70 -20.50
N ASN A 272 -6.65 11.11 -20.70
CA ASN A 272 -7.47 11.38 -21.89
C ASN A 272 -7.90 12.85 -21.96
N ARG A 273 -8.30 13.44 -20.81
CA ARG A 273 -8.60 14.88 -20.72
C ARG A 273 -7.40 15.74 -21.11
N ALA A 274 -6.19 15.37 -20.69
CA ALA A 274 -4.97 16.08 -21.05
C ALA A 274 -4.61 15.92 -22.54
N VAL A 275 -4.90 14.77 -23.15
CA VAL A 275 -4.73 14.57 -24.60
C VAL A 275 -5.73 15.41 -25.39
N ASP A 276 -7.01 15.39 -25.01
CA ASP A 276 -8.05 16.22 -25.64
C ASP A 276 -7.72 17.71 -25.52
N ALA A 277 -7.19 18.12 -24.37
CA ALA A 277 -6.67 19.46 -24.13
C ALA A 277 -5.54 19.82 -25.09
N ALA A 278 -4.51 18.98 -25.17
CA ALA A 278 -3.36 19.20 -26.05
C ALA A 278 -3.78 19.28 -27.53
N GLN A 279 -4.74 18.45 -27.96
CA GLN A 279 -5.27 18.51 -29.33
C GLN A 279 -5.98 19.82 -29.64
N ARG A 280 -6.72 20.39 -28.69
CA ARG A 280 -7.39 21.69 -28.85
C ARG A 280 -6.41 22.87 -28.88
N ALA A 281 -5.27 22.76 -28.21
CA ALA A 281 -4.25 23.81 -28.20
C ALA A 281 -3.48 23.92 -29.53
N VAL A 282 -3.51 22.89 -30.38
CA VAL A 282 -2.79 22.84 -31.67
C VAL A 282 -3.71 23.19 -32.85
N ALA A 283 -5.04 23.24 -32.64
CA ALA A 283 -6.06 23.49 -33.66
C ALA A 283 -6.50 24.96 -33.67
#